data_AF-A0A8S3VFS4-F1
#
_entry.id   AF-A0A8S3VFS4-F1
#
_cell.length_a   1.000
_cell.length_b   1.000
_cell.length_c   1.000
_cell.angle_alpha   90.00
_cell.angle_beta   90.00
_cell.angle_gamma   90.00
#
_symmetry.space_group_name_H-M   'P 1'
#
loop_
_entity.id
_entity.type
_entity.pdbx_description
1 polymer ?
#
loop_
_entity_poly.entity_id
_entity_poly.type
_entity_poly.pdbx_seq_one_letter_code
_entity_poly.pdbx_strand_id
1 'polypeptide(L)'
;MAGVQSDPHFFEGTEKLLEVWFESTKGDDSFDLRNIGRLDWEHLLRIVRCEIISKSSSDDMDAYVLSESSMFITQKRFILKTCGRTTLLLAMEPLIRLVTEKCGDHKVVDVFYSRKKFAKPEQQHKIHRTFEDEVHHLDQLFKNGAAYTLGKINKDCWHLYMLEDVPGVKDPDQTIEISLKNGHFNKHMFYITCFISKI
;
A
#
# COMPACT_ATOMS: atom_id res chain seq x y z
N MET A 1 -20.57 10.67 -30.95
CA MET A 1 -20.00 10.47 -29.61
C MET A 1 -20.38 9.07 -29.16
N ALA A 2 -19.44 8.12 -29.19
CA ALA A 2 -19.72 6.76 -28.75
C ALA A 2 -19.72 6.75 -27.22
N GLY A 3 -20.88 6.49 -26.61
CA GLY A 3 -20.98 6.27 -25.18
C GLY A 3 -20.12 5.09 -24.78
N VAL A 4 -19.20 5.29 -23.84
CA VAL A 4 -18.43 4.20 -23.24
C VAL A 4 -19.43 3.31 -22.50
N GLN A 5 -19.74 2.15 -23.07
CA GLN A 5 -20.45 1.09 -22.35
C GLN A 5 -19.58 0.66 -21.18
N SER A 6 -19.98 1.04 -19.96
CA SER A 6 -19.42 0.50 -18.74
C SER A 6 -19.77 -0.99 -18.70
N ASP A 7 -18.81 -1.86 -19.00
CA ASP A 7 -18.94 -3.28 -18.72
C ASP A 7 -19.21 -3.45 -17.21
N PRO A 8 -20.43 -3.86 -16.80
CA PRO A 8 -20.79 -3.98 -15.39
C PRO A 8 -20.00 -5.09 -14.67
N HIS A 9 -19.27 -5.93 -15.41
CA HIS A 9 -18.46 -7.03 -14.88
C HIS A 9 -16.96 -6.76 -14.86
N PHE A 10 -16.52 -5.53 -15.19
CA PHE A 10 -15.10 -5.22 -15.15
C PHE A 10 -14.56 -5.17 -13.71
N PHE A 11 -13.54 -5.99 -13.45
CA PHE A 11 -12.75 -5.99 -12.23
C PHE A 11 -11.36 -5.37 -12.50
N GLU A 12 -10.97 -4.39 -11.68
CA GLU A 12 -9.62 -3.82 -11.75
C GLU A 12 -8.64 -4.69 -10.95
N GLY A 13 -7.91 -5.58 -11.63
CA GLY A 13 -6.93 -6.45 -11.01
C GLY A 13 -5.62 -5.77 -10.60
N THR A 14 -5.43 -4.49 -10.95
CA THR A 14 -4.24 -3.73 -10.55
C THR A 14 -4.24 -3.50 -9.04
N GLU A 15 -3.21 -4.00 -8.38
CA GLU A 15 -3.02 -3.84 -6.94
C GLU A 15 -2.47 -2.45 -6.60
N LYS A 16 -2.87 -1.96 -5.43
CA LYS A 16 -2.30 -0.83 -4.71
C LYS A 16 -1.55 -1.41 -3.51
N LEU A 17 -0.29 -1.05 -3.35
CA LEU A 17 0.54 -1.43 -2.21
C LEU A 17 0.81 -0.19 -1.36
N LEU A 18 0.56 -0.29 -0.07
CA LEU A 18 0.98 0.68 0.91
C LEU A 18 1.81 0.00 1.99
N GLU A 19 2.97 0.57 2.26
CA GLU A 19 3.84 0.18 3.34
C GLU A 19 4.18 1.41 4.18
N VAL A 20 4.14 1.27 5.50
CA VAL A 20 4.41 2.35 6.45
C VAL A 20 5.30 1.82 7.55
N TRP A 21 6.40 2.52 7.79
CA TRP A 21 7.34 2.22 8.86
C TRP A 21 7.19 3.23 9.99
N PHE A 22 7.14 2.70 11.20
CA PHE A 22 6.99 3.46 12.41
C PHE A 22 8.20 3.26 13.33
N GLU A 23 8.58 4.30 14.05
CA GLU A 23 9.53 4.19 15.18
C GLU A 23 8.95 4.90 16.40
N SER A 24 9.15 4.32 17.59
CA SER A 24 8.88 4.98 18.87
C SER A 24 9.70 6.25 19.01
N THR A 25 9.09 7.33 19.50
CA THR A 25 9.84 8.56 19.83
C THR A 25 10.57 8.46 21.17
N LYS A 26 10.18 7.50 22.02
CA LYS A 26 10.78 7.25 23.33
C LYS A 26 11.94 6.28 23.29
N GLY A 27 12.14 5.60 22.15
CA GLY A 27 13.16 4.57 21.99
C GLY A 27 12.90 3.34 22.86
N ASP A 28 11.64 3.08 23.21
CA ASP A 28 11.25 1.93 24.01
C ASP A 28 11.04 0.68 23.14
N ASP A 29 11.42 -0.48 23.69
CA ASP A 29 11.23 -1.78 23.03
C ASP A 29 9.76 -2.25 23.07
N SER A 30 8.89 -1.54 23.80
CA SER A 30 7.46 -1.85 23.89
C SER A 30 6.66 -1.45 22.65
N PHE A 31 7.23 -0.66 21.75
CA PHE A 31 6.57 -0.32 20.50
C PHE A 31 6.51 -1.54 19.58
N ASP A 32 5.31 -2.07 19.42
CA ASP A 32 5.03 -3.21 18.54
C ASP A 32 3.61 -3.11 17.99
N LEU A 33 3.49 -2.95 16.66
CA LEU A 33 2.19 -2.88 15.98
C LEU A 33 1.38 -4.16 16.13
N ARG A 34 2.02 -5.31 16.40
CA ARG A 34 1.34 -6.60 16.59
C ARG A 34 0.55 -6.66 17.89
N ASN A 35 0.79 -5.72 18.82
CA ASN A 35 -0.02 -5.56 20.03
C ASN A 35 -1.40 -4.96 19.75
N ILE A 36 -1.63 -4.39 18.55
CA ILE A 36 -2.93 -3.86 18.14
C ILE A 36 -3.91 -5.03 17.95
N GLY A 37 -5.06 -4.94 18.63
CA GLY A 37 -6.07 -5.99 18.62
C GLY A 37 -6.71 -6.18 17.26
N ARG A 38 -7.13 -7.42 16.96
CA ARG A 38 -7.82 -7.76 15.70
C ARG A 38 -9.02 -6.86 15.41
N LEU A 39 -9.84 -6.54 16.42
CA LEU A 39 -11.03 -5.69 16.25
C LEU A 39 -10.67 -4.28 15.75
N ASP A 40 -9.54 -3.73 16.21
CA ASP A 40 -9.08 -2.43 15.75
C ASP A 40 -8.63 -2.50 14.28
N TRP A 41 -7.97 -3.59 13.88
CA TRP A 41 -7.65 -3.84 12.47
C TRP A 41 -8.91 -4.00 11.60
N GLU A 42 -9.93 -4.71 12.09
CA GLU A 42 -11.20 -4.85 11.37
C GLU A 42 -11.90 -3.48 11.18
N HIS A 43 -11.85 -2.61 12.18
CA HIS A 43 -12.37 -1.24 12.07
C HIS A 43 -11.62 -0.42 11.02
N LEU A 44 -10.28 -0.50 11.00
CA LEU A 44 -9.45 0.16 10.00
C LEU A 44 -9.76 -0.37 8.58
N LEU A 45 -9.79 -1.69 8.41
CA LEU A 45 -10.00 -2.34 7.12
C LEU A 45 -11.39 -2.08 6.53
N ARG A 46 -12.41 -1.89 7.38
CA ARG A 46 -13.75 -1.52 6.95
C ARG A 46 -13.79 -0.16 6.23
N ILE A 47 -12.90 0.77 6.57
CA ILE A 47 -12.78 2.09 5.88
C ILE A 47 -12.41 1.89 4.41
N VAL A 48 -11.60 0.86 4.12
CA VAL A 48 -11.13 0.53 2.77
C VAL A 48 -11.88 -0.65 2.15
N ARG A 49 -13.02 -1.03 2.74
CA ARG A 49 -13.93 -2.11 2.28
C ARG A 49 -13.26 -3.48 2.19
N CYS A 50 -12.36 -3.76 3.14
CA CYS A 50 -11.73 -5.06 3.29
C CYS A 50 -12.24 -5.74 4.57
N GLU A 51 -12.31 -7.07 4.53
CA GLU A 51 -12.70 -7.91 5.66
C GLU A 51 -11.63 -8.97 5.89
N ILE A 52 -11.32 -9.27 7.16
CA ILE A 52 -10.36 -10.33 7.52
C ILE A 52 -11.04 -11.68 7.34
N ILE A 53 -10.50 -12.51 6.46
CA ILE A 53 -10.90 -13.92 6.28
C ILE A 53 -10.15 -14.79 7.30
N SER A 54 -8.83 -14.63 7.37
CA SER A 54 -7.97 -15.43 8.23
C SER A 54 -6.71 -14.69 8.66
N LYS A 55 -6.09 -15.19 9.72
CA LYS A 55 -4.83 -14.70 10.28
C LYS A 55 -3.87 -15.87 10.45
N SER A 56 -2.60 -15.65 10.17
CA SER A 56 -1.47 -16.50 10.56
C SER A 56 -0.42 -15.65 11.26
N SER A 57 0.22 -16.17 12.30
CA SER A 57 1.24 -15.46 13.08
C SER A 57 2.55 -16.24 13.11
N SER A 58 3.65 -15.52 13.11
CA SER A 58 5.00 -16.00 13.42
C SER A 58 5.65 -15.10 14.47
N ASP A 59 6.88 -15.44 14.87
CA ASP A 59 7.66 -14.66 15.84
C ASP A 59 7.97 -13.23 15.37
N ASP A 60 7.93 -12.97 14.06
CA ASP A 60 8.30 -11.69 13.45
C ASP A 60 7.11 -10.96 12.81
N MET A 61 6.02 -11.66 12.49
CA MET A 61 4.97 -11.10 11.65
C MET A 61 3.58 -11.72 11.87
N ASP A 62 2.56 -10.88 11.81
CA ASP A 62 1.17 -11.28 11.61
C ASP A 62 0.77 -11.07 10.15
N ALA A 63 0.30 -12.13 9.49
CA ALA A 63 -0.21 -12.10 8.12
C ALA A 63 -1.72 -12.31 8.12
N TYR A 64 -2.43 -11.49 7.36
CA TYR A 64 -3.89 -11.52 7.23
C TYR A 64 -4.28 -11.72 5.77
N VAL A 65 -5.12 -12.71 5.52
CA VAL A 65 -5.83 -12.88 4.25
C VAL A 65 -7.13 -12.09 4.34
N LEU A 66 -7.38 -11.26 3.34
CA LEU A 66 -8.57 -10.43 3.24
C LEU A 66 -9.42 -10.84 2.03
N SER A 67 -10.68 -10.39 1.98
CA SER A 67 -11.67 -10.73 0.94
C SER A 67 -11.15 -10.70 -0.51
N GLU A 68 -10.25 -9.77 -0.85
CA GLU A 68 -9.55 -9.71 -2.15
C GLU A 68 -8.15 -9.09 -1.99
N SER A 69 -7.50 -9.30 -0.84
CA SER A 69 -6.37 -8.46 -0.42
C SER A 69 -5.51 -9.16 0.63
N SER A 70 -4.41 -8.54 1.03
CA SER A 70 -3.55 -9.05 2.11
C SER A 70 -3.02 -7.91 2.97
N MET A 71 -2.82 -8.17 4.25
CA MET A 71 -2.21 -7.24 5.19
C MET A 71 -1.15 -7.96 6.01
N PHE A 72 0.00 -7.31 6.23
CA PHE A 72 1.11 -7.86 7.02
C PHE A 72 1.55 -6.84 8.05
N ILE A 73 1.74 -7.29 9.29
CA ILE A 73 2.10 -6.46 10.44
C ILE A 73 3.35 -7.06 11.07
N THR A 74 4.43 -6.30 11.14
CA THR A 74 5.62 -6.61 11.96
C THR A 74 5.68 -5.64 13.14
N GLN A 75 6.72 -5.72 13.96
CA GLN A 75 6.89 -4.78 15.08
C GLN A 75 6.79 -3.30 14.67
N LYS A 76 7.34 -2.94 13.51
CA LYS A 76 7.49 -1.54 13.08
C LYS A 76 6.94 -1.24 11.69
N ARG A 77 6.50 -2.26 10.94
CA ARG A 77 6.03 -2.11 9.55
C ARG A 77 4.59 -2.59 9.41
N PHE A 78 3.77 -1.75 8.80
CA PHE A 78 2.43 -2.06 8.32
C PHE A 78 2.48 -2.18 6.80
N ILE A 79 1.96 -3.27 6.25
CA ILE A 79 1.82 -3.48 4.80
C ILE A 79 0.36 -3.80 4.51
N LEU A 80 -0.24 -3.08 3.57
CA LEU A 80 -1.58 -3.36 3.06
C LEU A 80 -1.55 -3.36 1.55
N LYS A 81 -2.01 -4.46 0.96
CA LYS A 81 -2.12 -4.63 -0.49
C LYS A 81 -3.56 -4.91 -0.87
N THR A 82 -4.13 -4.07 -1.71
CA THR A 82 -5.53 -4.18 -2.13
C THR A 82 -5.73 -4.04 -3.62
N CYS A 83 -6.79 -4.60 -4.18
CA CYS A 83 -7.14 -4.46 -5.60
C CYS A 83 -8.58 -3.94 -5.78
N GLY A 84 -9.09 -3.97 -7.02
CA GLY A 84 -10.44 -3.52 -7.33
C GLY A 84 -10.58 -2.00 -7.14
N ARG A 85 -11.66 -1.61 -6.44
CA ARG A 85 -12.04 -0.19 -6.21
C ARG A 85 -11.86 0.24 -4.75
N THR A 86 -11.05 -0.48 -3.97
CA THR A 86 -10.72 -0.12 -2.59
C THR A 86 -10.05 1.24 -2.51
N THR A 87 -10.29 1.97 -1.42
CA THR A 87 -9.79 3.33 -1.20
C THR A 87 -8.58 3.34 -0.27
N LEU A 88 -7.55 2.57 -0.62
CA LEU A 88 -6.41 2.26 0.27
C LEU A 88 -5.79 3.50 0.95
N LEU A 89 -5.63 4.63 0.25
CA LEU A 89 -5.02 5.83 0.84
C LEU A 89 -5.90 6.54 1.88
N LEU A 90 -7.19 6.21 1.95
CA LEU A 90 -8.05 6.68 3.05
C LEU A 90 -7.77 5.97 4.38
N ALA A 91 -7.04 4.85 4.38
CA ALA A 91 -6.60 4.20 5.62
C ALA A 91 -5.43 4.92 6.29
N MET A 92 -4.67 5.77 5.59
CA MET A 92 -3.42 6.33 6.11
C MET A 92 -3.61 7.14 7.40
N GLU A 93 -4.49 8.13 7.39
CA GLU A 93 -4.72 8.97 8.56
C GLU A 93 -5.38 8.19 9.73
N PRO A 94 -6.40 7.34 9.51
CA PRO A 94 -6.90 6.43 10.53
C PRO A 94 -5.85 5.46 11.09
N LEU A 95 -4.94 4.94 10.26
CA LEU A 95 -3.84 4.08 10.68
C LEU A 95 -2.91 4.81 11.65
N ILE A 96 -2.46 6.02 11.30
CA ILE A 96 -1.58 6.82 12.16
C ILE A 96 -2.27 7.06 13.52
N ARG A 97 -3.55 7.44 13.52
CA ARG A 97 -4.31 7.63 14.76
C ARG A 97 -4.41 6.35 15.59
N LEU A 98 -4.66 5.22 14.95
CA LEU A 98 -4.74 3.91 15.62
C LEU A 98 -3.41 3.56 16.29
N VAL A 99 -2.28 3.76 15.59
CA VAL A 99 -0.96 3.51 16.15
C VAL A 99 -0.68 4.46 17.33
N THR A 100 -1.09 5.73 17.25
CA THR A 100 -0.96 6.66 18.39
C THR A 100 -1.75 6.17 19.60
N GLU A 101 -2.99 5.72 19.39
CA GLU A 101 -3.87 5.28 20.47
C GLU A 101 -3.37 4.01 21.15
N LYS A 102 -2.88 3.03 20.38
CA LYS A 102 -2.56 1.68 20.88
C LYS A 102 -1.09 1.48 21.22
N CYS A 103 -0.19 2.15 20.51
CA CYS A 103 1.26 1.97 20.64
C CYS A 103 1.97 3.20 21.22
N GLY A 104 1.26 4.33 21.37
CA GLY A 104 1.80 5.57 21.93
C GLY A 104 2.52 6.46 20.91
N ASP A 105 3.34 7.37 21.44
CA ASP A 105 4.04 8.40 20.66
C ASP A 105 5.03 7.77 19.68
N HIS A 106 4.86 8.09 18.40
CA HIS A 106 5.65 7.51 17.32
C HIS A 106 5.93 8.55 16.23
N LYS A 107 6.82 8.20 15.32
CA LYS A 107 7.02 8.89 14.05
C LYS A 107 6.83 7.89 12.91
N VAL A 108 6.25 8.37 11.81
CA VAL A 108 6.32 7.67 10.52
C VAL A 108 7.69 7.98 9.94
N VAL A 109 8.53 6.96 9.79
CA VAL A 109 9.92 7.13 9.31
C VAL A 109 10.06 6.89 7.83
N ASP A 110 9.20 6.05 7.25
CA ASP A 110 9.16 5.81 5.82
C ASP A 110 7.72 5.47 5.41
N VAL A 111 7.40 5.80 4.17
CA VAL A 111 6.15 5.46 3.50
C VAL A 111 6.51 5.01 2.11
N PHE A 112 5.97 3.89 1.68
CA PHE A 112 6.08 3.41 0.32
C PHE A 112 4.68 3.14 -0.20
N TYR A 113 4.25 3.94 -1.18
CA TYR A 113 2.99 3.70 -1.88
C TYR A 113 3.30 3.42 -3.34
N SER A 114 2.81 2.31 -3.87
CA SER A 114 3.07 1.98 -5.26
C SER A 114 1.93 1.23 -5.92
N ARG A 115 1.82 1.40 -7.24
CA ARG A 115 0.89 0.64 -8.07
C ARG A 115 1.28 0.71 -9.53
N LYS A 116 0.84 -0.29 -10.30
CA LYS A 116 0.81 -0.17 -11.76
C LYS A 116 -0.26 0.85 -12.20
N LYS A 117 -0.13 1.35 -13.42
CA LYS A 117 -1.20 2.09 -14.10
C LYS A 117 -2.49 1.26 -14.19
N PHE A 118 -3.61 1.83 -13.77
CA PHE A 118 -4.94 1.21 -13.85
C PHE A 118 -5.38 0.98 -15.29
N ALA A 119 -6.19 -0.06 -15.51
CA ALA A 119 -6.84 -0.29 -16.79
C ALA A 119 -8.08 0.60 -16.98
N LYS A 120 -8.83 0.89 -15.91
CA LYS A 120 -9.98 1.84 -15.91
C LYS A 120 -9.90 2.83 -14.75
N PRO A 121 -9.03 3.85 -14.84
CA PRO A 121 -8.84 4.83 -13.75
C PRO A 121 -10.13 5.58 -13.39
N GLU A 122 -11.03 5.82 -14.34
CA GLU A 122 -12.30 6.52 -14.14
C GLU A 122 -13.27 5.79 -13.19
N GLN A 123 -13.10 4.47 -13.02
CA GLN A 123 -13.89 3.65 -12.09
C GLN A 123 -13.34 3.66 -10.67
N GLN A 124 -12.17 4.26 -10.44
CA GLN A 124 -11.59 4.41 -9.12
C GLN A 124 -12.22 5.58 -8.35
N HIS A 125 -12.11 5.54 -7.03
CA HIS A 125 -12.43 6.67 -6.17
C HIS A 125 -11.59 7.90 -6.57
N LYS A 126 -12.13 9.11 -6.36
CA LYS A 126 -11.50 10.37 -6.83
C LYS A 126 -10.01 10.49 -6.49
N ILE A 127 -9.60 10.06 -5.29
CA ILE A 127 -8.20 10.14 -4.85
C ILE A 127 -7.27 9.16 -5.58
N HIS A 128 -7.82 8.16 -6.27
CA HIS A 128 -7.10 7.08 -6.95
C HIS A 128 -7.31 7.12 -8.48
N ARG A 129 -7.90 8.18 -9.02
CA ARG A 129 -8.14 8.29 -10.47
C ARG A 129 -6.87 8.61 -11.22
N THR A 130 -6.04 9.49 -10.68
CA THR A 130 -4.75 9.86 -11.25
C THR A 130 -3.66 9.64 -10.21
N PHE A 131 -2.41 9.55 -10.65
CA PHE A 131 -1.31 9.43 -9.69
C PHE A 131 -1.07 10.77 -9.00
N GLU A 132 -1.32 11.88 -9.70
CA GLU A 132 -1.25 13.23 -9.18
C GLU A 132 -2.22 13.45 -8.01
N ASP A 133 -3.44 12.91 -8.08
CA ASP A 133 -4.41 12.95 -6.97
C ASP A 133 -3.91 12.17 -5.74
N GLU A 134 -3.24 11.03 -5.96
CA GLU A 134 -2.68 10.19 -4.90
C GLU A 134 -1.51 10.87 -4.20
N VAL A 135 -0.61 11.47 -5.00
CA VAL A 135 0.52 12.28 -4.51
C VAL A 135 -0.01 13.47 -3.72
N HIS A 136 -0.98 14.21 -4.25
CA HIS A 136 -1.56 15.36 -3.55
C HIS A 136 -2.17 14.97 -2.21
N HIS A 137 -2.87 13.82 -2.13
CA HIS A 137 -3.42 13.31 -0.88
C HIS A 137 -2.33 12.94 0.14
N LEU A 138 -1.23 12.32 -0.32
CA LEU A 138 -0.12 11.94 0.55
C LEU A 138 0.69 13.16 1.02
N ASP A 139 0.88 14.16 0.17
CA ASP A 139 1.61 15.40 0.50
C ASP A 139 0.87 16.28 1.52
N GLN A 140 -0.44 16.08 1.70
CA GLN A 140 -1.17 16.69 2.82
C GLN A 140 -0.77 16.10 4.18
N LEU A 141 -0.23 14.87 4.19
CA LEU A 141 0.17 14.14 5.40
C LEU A 141 1.68 14.21 5.63
N PHE A 142 2.48 14.23 4.56
CA PHE A 142 3.94 14.18 4.62
C PHE A 142 4.57 15.32 3.81
N LYS A 143 5.59 15.98 4.38
CA LYS A 143 6.21 17.16 3.74
C LYS A 143 7.34 16.85 2.77
N ASN A 144 7.96 15.67 2.87
CA ASN A 144 9.18 15.31 2.14
C ASN A 144 8.92 14.08 1.23
N GLY A 145 7.77 14.09 0.57
CA GLY A 145 7.37 13.06 -0.38
C GLY A 145 8.02 13.27 -1.75
N ALA A 146 8.36 12.15 -2.40
CA ALA A 146 8.79 12.12 -3.77
C ALA A 146 8.00 11.10 -4.58
N ALA A 147 7.65 11.50 -5.79
CA ALA A 147 6.84 10.72 -6.70
C ALA A 147 7.63 10.40 -7.98
N TYR A 148 7.62 9.13 -8.38
CA TYR A 148 8.31 8.62 -9.54
C TYR A 148 7.35 7.84 -10.43
N THR A 149 7.53 7.98 -11.74
CA THR A 149 6.87 7.12 -12.73
C THR A 149 7.92 6.33 -13.49
N LEU A 150 7.88 5.01 -13.34
CA LEU A 150 8.86 4.09 -13.92
C LEU A 150 8.25 3.40 -15.15
N GLY A 151 8.98 3.39 -16.27
CA GLY A 151 8.52 2.81 -17.53
C GLY A 151 7.91 3.83 -18.48
N LYS A 152 7.07 3.36 -19.42
CA LYS A 152 6.55 4.20 -20.51
C LYS A 152 5.19 4.75 -20.13
N ILE A 153 5.10 6.06 -19.86
CA ILE A 153 3.86 6.76 -19.45
C ILE A 153 2.70 6.50 -20.42
N ASN A 154 2.99 6.46 -21.72
CA ASN A 154 2.02 6.19 -22.77
C ASN A 154 1.62 4.71 -22.93
N LYS A 155 2.22 3.79 -22.16
CA LYS A 155 1.91 2.36 -22.14
C LYS A 155 1.72 1.90 -20.69
N ASP A 156 2.45 0.85 -20.30
CA ASP A 156 2.57 0.36 -18.94
C ASP A 156 3.68 1.15 -18.23
N CYS A 157 3.28 1.79 -17.13
CA CYS A 157 4.19 2.40 -16.16
C CYS A 157 3.79 1.97 -14.75
N TRP A 158 4.76 2.11 -13.84
CA TRP A 158 4.59 1.99 -12.41
C TRP A 158 4.65 3.36 -11.77
N HIS A 159 3.79 3.60 -10.80
CA HIS A 159 3.80 4.80 -9.99
C HIS A 159 4.29 4.46 -8.60
N LEU A 160 5.21 5.27 -8.09
CA LEU A 160 5.83 5.12 -6.79
C LEU A 160 5.82 6.47 -6.08
N TYR A 161 5.32 6.49 -4.85
CA TYR A 161 5.52 7.57 -3.90
C TYR A 161 6.32 7.05 -2.70
N MET A 162 7.33 7.81 -2.26
CA MET A 162 8.13 7.49 -1.09
C MET A 162 8.64 8.73 -0.36
N LEU A 163 9.14 8.58 0.86
CA LEU A 163 9.79 9.70 1.59
C LEU A 163 11.30 9.76 1.26
N GLU A 164 11.82 10.97 1.03
CA GLU A 164 13.24 11.16 0.66
C GLU A 164 14.20 11.19 1.87
N ASP A 165 13.77 11.74 3.01
CA ASP A 165 14.62 11.93 4.21
C ASP A 165 14.49 10.80 5.25
N VAL A 166 14.80 9.58 4.83
CA VAL A 166 14.78 8.43 5.75
C VAL A 166 16.14 8.36 6.44
N PRO A 167 16.22 8.35 7.79
CA PRO A 167 17.49 8.15 8.49
C PRO A 167 18.16 6.88 7.97
N GLY A 168 19.48 6.93 7.78
CA GLY A 168 20.24 5.90 7.06
C GLY A 168 19.89 4.46 7.44
N VAL A 169 19.99 3.56 6.47
CA VAL A 169 19.63 2.14 6.57
C VAL A 169 20.28 1.53 7.82
N LYS A 170 19.46 1.13 8.80
CA LYS A 170 19.92 0.41 9.99
C LYS A 170 19.90 -1.10 9.78
N ASP A 171 18.88 -1.57 9.06
CA ASP A 171 18.60 -2.99 8.83
C ASP A 171 18.40 -3.25 7.33
N PRO A 172 18.91 -4.36 6.77
CA PRO A 172 18.73 -4.69 5.36
C PRO A 172 17.25 -5.00 5.06
N ASP A 173 16.67 -4.33 4.06
CA ASP A 173 15.29 -4.55 3.61
C ASP A 173 15.25 -4.69 2.09
N GLN A 174 14.40 -5.59 1.57
CA GLN A 174 14.22 -5.79 0.12
C GLN A 174 12.79 -6.23 -0.18
N THR A 175 12.14 -5.58 -1.14
CA THR A 175 10.80 -5.94 -1.62
C THR A 175 10.84 -6.24 -3.11
N ILE A 176 10.50 -7.47 -3.51
CA ILE A 176 10.40 -7.83 -4.94
C ILE A 176 8.94 -8.01 -5.31
N GLU A 177 8.45 -7.22 -6.27
CA GLU A 177 7.13 -7.39 -6.83
C GLU A 177 7.19 -7.90 -8.28
N ILE A 178 6.49 -9.00 -8.53
CA ILE A 178 6.36 -9.59 -9.87
C ILE A 178 4.89 -9.52 -10.27
N SER A 179 4.55 -8.60 -11.18
CA SER A 179 3.18 -8.45 -11.68
C SER A 179 3.03 -9.11 -13.05
N LEU A 180 2.21 -10.15 -13.11
CA LEU A 180 1.94 -10.91 -14.33
C LEU A 180 0.69 -10.38 -15.02
N LYS A 181 0.77 -10.08 -16.33
CA LYS A 181 -0.41 -9.83 -17.17
C LYS A 181 -0.57 -10.99 -18.15
N ASN A 182 -1.74 -11.61 -18.18
CA ASN A 182 -2.06 -12.59 -19.22
C ASN A 182 -2.24 -11.90 -20.57
N GLY A 183 -1.25 -12.07 -21.46
CA GLY A 183 -1.33 -11.65 -22.86
C GLY A 183 -1.18 -12.86 -23.77
N HIS A 184 -2.31 -13.37 -24.30
CA HIS A 184 -2.41 -14.60 -25.11
C HIS A 184 -1.89 -15.88 -24.44
N PHE A 185 -2.60 -17.00 -24.67
CA PHE A 185 -2.35 -18.36 -24.15
C PHE A 185 -0.94 -18.95 -24.39
N ASN A 186 0.02 -18.19 -24.95
CA ASN A 186 1.34 -18.70 -25.33
C ASN A 186 2.53 -17.74 -25.08
N LYS A 187 2.36 -16.60 -24.40
CA LYS A 187 3.49 -15.73 -24.04
C LYS A 187 3.30 -15.10 -22.66
N HIS A 188 3.95 -15.69 -21.66
CA HIS A 188 4.13 -15.05 -20.36
C HIS A 188 5.09 -13.87 -20.53
N MET A 189 4.56 -12.64 -20.49
CA MET A 189 5.38 -11.44 -20.39
C MET A 189 5.57 -11.11 -18.92
N PHE A 190 6.78 -11.36 -18.42
CA PHE A 190 7.18 -11.06 -17.05
C PHE A 190 7.59 -9.59 -16.96
N TYR A 191 6.88 -8.81 -16.15
CA TYR A 191 7.41 -7.55 -15.65
C TYR A 191 7.94 -7.82 -14.24
N ILE A 192 9.26 -7.92 -14.12
CA ILE A 192 9.93 -7.89 -12.82
C ILE A 192 10.14 -6.41 -12.51
N THR A 193 9.38 -5.87 -11.56
CA THR A 193 9.70 -4.56 -10.98
C THR A 193 10.40 -4.84 -9.66
N CYS A 194 11.73 -4.85 -9.67
CA CYS A 194 12.51 -4.91 -8.45
C CYS A 194 12.47 -3.52 -7.80
N PHE A 195 11.77 -3.40 -6.67
CA PHE A 195 11.92 -2.24 -5.79
C PHE A 195 12.97 -2.58 -4.75
N ILE A 196 14.22 -2.20 -5.01
CA ILE A 196 15.23 -2.21 -3.96
C ILE A 196 14.85 -1.08 -3.01
N SER A 197 14.14 -1.41 -1.94
CA SER A 197 14.00 -0.56 -0.77
C SER A 197 15.37 -0.49 -0.07
N LYS A 198 16.25 0.35 -0.64
CA LYS A 198 17.52 0.88 -0.11
C LYS A 198 18.58 -0.16 0.35
N ILE A 199 19.70 -0.21 -0.39
CA ILE A 199 21.00 -0.72 0.08
C ILE A 199 21.60 0.32 1.04
#